data_AF-A0A1A8EZE8-F1
#
_entry.id   AF-A0A1A8EZE8-F1
#
_cell.length_a   1.000
_cell.length_b   1.000
_cell.length_c   1.000
_cell.angle_alpha   90.00
_cell.angle_beta   90.00
_cell.angle_gamma   90.00
#
_symmetry.space_group_name_H-M   'P 1'
#
loop_
_entity.id
_entity.type
_entity.pdbx_description
1 polymer ?
#
loop_
_entity_poly.entity_id
_entity_poly.type
_entity_poly.pdbx_seq_one_letter_code
_entity_poly.pdbx_strand_id
1 'polypeptide(L)' 'CKAMCIGIAYSSSIGGITTLPGTSPNLIFSEYLNQIYPDCNDINFGNWLLLCLPISVMMLLLTWIWLY' A
#
# COMPACT_ATOMS: atom_id res chain seq x y z
N CYS A 1 -6.33 -26.29 -1.58
CA CYS A 1 -5.58 -25.49 -2.57
C CYS A 1 -6.23 -24.14 -2.91
N LYS A 2 -7.53 -24.03 -3.19
CA LYS A 2 -8.19 -22.74 -3.53
C LYS A 2 -7.99 -21.63 -2.50
N ALA A 3 -8.12 -21.93 -1.21
CA ALA A 3 -7.91 -20.96 -0.12
C ALA A 3 -6.51 -20.33 -0.17
N MET A 4 -5.47 -21.14 -0.33
CA MET A 4 -4.08 -20.67 -0.43
C MET A 4 -3.87 -19.69 -1.60
N CYS A 5 -4.45 -19.97 -2.77
CA CYS A 5 -4.37 -19.07 -3.93
C CYS A 5 -5.04 -17.72 -3.67
N ILE A 6 -6.18 -17.72 -2.96
CA ILE A 6 -6.92 -16.50 -2.62
C ILE A 6 -6.13 -15.67 -1.60
N GLY A 7 -5.52 -16.31 -0.60
CA GLY A 7 -4.64 -15.62 0.36
C GLY A 7 -3.43 -14.97 -0.31
N ILE A 8 -2.80 -15.65 -1.27
CA ILE A 8 -1.68 -15.09 -2.04
C ILE A 8 -2.16 -13.88 -2.87
N ALA A 9 -3.30 -13.97 -3.54
CA ALA A 9 -3.86 -12.85 -4.32
C ALA A 9 -4.16 -11.61 -3.47
N TYR A 10 -4.71 -11.79 -2.27
CA TYR A 10 -4.93 -10.69 -1.32
C TYR A 10 -3.63 -10.10 -0.80
N SER A 11 -2.67 -10.93 -0.42
CA SER A 11 -1.36 -10.45 0.06
C SER A 11 -0.60 -9.65 -1.01
N SER A 12 -0.67 -10.06 -2.28
CA SER A 12 -0.09 -9.32 -3.41
C SER A 12 -0.75 -7.94 -3.59
N SER A 13 -2.07 -7.86 -3.39
CA SER A 13 -2.81 -6.60 -3.51
C SER A 13 -2.47 -5.65 -2.35
N ILE A 14 -2.38 -6.17 -1.12
CA ILE A 14 -2.02 -5.40 0.08
C ILE A 14 -0.58 -4.86 -0.02
N GLY A 15 0.35 -5.68 -0.51
CA GLY A 15 1.75 -5.27 -0.75
C GLY A 15 1.86 -4.11 -1.75
N GLY A 16 1.05 -4.09 -2.80
CA GLY A 16 1.05 -3.01 -3.80
C GLY A 16 0.63 -1.64 -3.27
N ILE A 17 -0.14 -1.58 -2.18
CA ILE A 17 -0.58 -0.32 -1.56
C ILE A 17 0.49 0.21 -0.59
N THR A 18 1.36 -0.67 -0.10
CA THR A 18 2.32 -0.41 0.98
C THR A 18 3.43 0.57 0.59
N THR A 19 3.91 0.45 -0.64
CA THR A 19 5.01 1.28 -1.15
C THR A 19 4.49 2.29 -2.17
N LEU A 20 5.07 3.49 -2.19
CA LEU A 20 4.74 4.51 -3.18
C LEU A 20 4.85 4.00 -4.64
N PRO A 21 5.93 3.28 -5.06
CA PRO A 21 6.01 2.67 -6.39
C PRO A 21 5.22 1.36 -6.55
N GLY A 22 4.41 0.97 -5.55
CA GLY A 22 3.73 -0.33 -5.57
C GLY A 22 2.58 -0.40 -6.56
N THR A 23 1.92 0.72 -6.85
CA THR A 23 0.87 0.83 -7.87
C THR A 23 0.96 2.17 -8.60
N SER A 24 0.71 2.15 -9.91
CA SER A 24 0.66 3.34 -10.77
C SER A 24 -0.18 4.50 -10.20
N PRO A 25 -1.39 4.28 -9.64
CA PRO A 25 -2.17 5.36 -9.03
C PRO A 25 -1.48 6.09 -7.87
N ASN A 26 -0.70 5.40 -7.03
CA ASN A 26 -0.01 6.03 -5.89
C ASN A 26 1.07 7.03 -6.36
N LEU A 27 1.78 6.67 -7.43
CA LEU A 27 2.79 7.55 -8.05
C LEU A 27 2.15 8.77 -8.70
N ILE A 28 1.08 8.57 -9.47
CA ILE A 28 0.34 9.66 -10.11
C ILE A 28 -0.23 10.62 -9.06
N PHE A 29 -0.75 10.08 -7.95
CA PHE A 29 -1.26 10.87 -6.83
C PHE A 29 -0.17 11.72 -6.16
N SER A 30 0.98 11.13 -5.88
CA SER A 30 2.12 11.85 -5.30
C SER A 30 2.63 12.96 -6.21
N GLU A 31 2.73 12.70 -7.52
CA GLU A 31 3.13 13.70 -8.51
C GLU A 31 2.10 14.83 -8.61
N TYR A 32 0.81 14.50 -8.68
CA TYR A 32 -0.28 15.48 -8.76
C TYR A 32 -0.32 16.41 -7.54
N LEU A 33 -0.10 15.86 -6.34
CA LEU A 33 -0.06 16.67 -5.12
C LEU A 33 1.18 17.55 -5.04
N ASN A 34 2.34 17.07 -5.50
CA ASN A 34 3.53 17.92 -5.64
C ASN A 34 3.30 19.07 -6.63
N GLN A 35 2.52 18.87 -7.69
CA GLN A 35 2.19 19.92 -8.67
C GLN A 35 1.23 20.98 -8.12
N ILE A 36 0.25 20.60 -7.29
CA ILE A 36 -0.74 21.55 -6.74
C ILE A 36 -0.21 22.25 -5.49
N TYR A 37 0.54 21.53 -4.66
CA TYR A 37 1.06 22.02 -3.38
C TYR A 37 2.60 21.88 -3.35
N PRO A 38 3.33 22.72 -4.09
CA PRO A 38 4.79 22.62 -4.20
C PRO A 38 5.53 22.85 -2.87
N ASP A 39 4.91 23.55 -1.90
CA ASP A 39 5.48 23.80 -0.57
C ASP A 39 5.23 22.65 0.43
N CYS A 40 4.32 21.71 0.11
CA CYS A 40 3.96 20.59 0.99
C CYS A 40 4.69 19.31 0.56
N ASN A 41 5.94 19.16 0.96
CA ASN A 41 6.78 17.99 0.66
C ASN A 41 6.53 16.79 1.59
N ASP A 42 5.30 16.64 2.10
CA ASP A 42 4.96 15.61 3.09
C ASP A 42 4.86 14.21 2.46
N ILE A 43 4.61 14.12 1.16
CA ILE A 43 4.38 12.84 0.45
C ILE A 43 5.69 12.39 -0.21
N ASN A 44 6.61 11.94 0.64
CA ASN A 44 7.85 11.28 0.23
C ASN A 44 7.73 9.76 0.39
N PHE A 45 8.60 9.01 -0.30
CA PHE A 45 8.66 7.54 -0.20
C PHE A 45 8.72 7.06 1.26
N GLY A 46 9.56 7.70 2.07
CA GLY A 46 9.74 7.34 3.48
C GLY A 46 8.49 7.58 4.32
N ASN A 47 7.82 8.73 4.15
CA ASN A 47 6.63 9.07 4.93
C ASN A 47 5.43 8.20 4.53
N TRP A 48 5.28 7.94 3.23
CA TRP A 48 4.27 7.01 2.71
C TRP A 48 4.49 5.60 3.25
N LEU A 49 5.73 5.11 3.21
CA LEU A 49 6.06 3.79 3.74
C LEU A 49 5.78 3.72 5.25
N LEU A 50 6.19 4.73 6.03
CA LEU A 50 5.96 4.75 7.47
C LEU A 50 4.47 4.67 7.83
N LEU A 51 3.61 5.28 7.01
CA LEU A 51 2.17 5.30 7.22
C LEU A 51 1.49 4.02 6.70
N CYS A 52 1.83 3.58 5.49
CA CYS A 52 1.16 2.47 4.82
C CYS A 52 1.67 1.09 5.27
N LEU A 53 2.92 0.98 5.73
CA LEU A 53 3.51 -0.28 6.22
C LEU A 53 2.76 -0.85 7.44
N PRO A 54 2.49 -0.12 8.54
CA PRO A 54 1.73 -0.67 9.66
C PRO A 54 0.31 -1.07 9.26
N ILE A 55 -0.33 -0.30 8.36
CA ILE A 55 -1.66 -0.60 7.83
C ILE A 55 -1.63 -1.92 7.02
N SER A 56 -0.61 -2.11 6.18
CA SER A 56 -0.45 -3.32 5.39
C SER A 56 -0.23 -4.57 6.25
N VAL A 57 0.52 -4.44 7.34
CA VAL A 57 0.77 -5.53 8.30
C VAL A 57 -0.52 -5.89 9.04
N MET A 58 -1.29 -4.89 9.50
CA MET A 58 -2.62 -5.15 10.08
C MET A 58 -3.53 -5.86 9.08
N MET A 59 -3.58 -5.40 7.83
CA MET A 59 -4.42 -5.99 6.79
C MET A 59 -4.00 -7.43 6.46
N LEU A 60 -2.70 -7.72 6.43
CA LEU A 60 -2.17 -9.07 6.26
C LEU A 60 -2.59 -10.01 7.40
N LEU A 61 -2.53 -9.54 8.65
CA LEU A 61 -2.99 -10.32 9.80
C LEU A 61 -4.51 -10.57 9.76
N LEU A 62 -5.29 -9.55 9.39
CA LEU A 62 -6.74 -9.66 9.21
C LEU A 62 -7.10 -10.64 8.10
N THR A 63 -6.44 -10.57 6.94
CA THR A 63 -6.67 -11.52 5.85
C THR A 63 -6.24 -12.92 6.23
N TRP A 64 -5.13 -13.09 6.95
CA TRP A 64 -4.73 -14.40 7.47
C TRP A 64 -5.78 -15.01 8.39
N ILE A 65 -6.31 -14.25 9.35
CA ILE A 65 -7.37 -14.70 10.27
C ILE A 65 -8.66 -15.02 9.52
N TRP A 66 -9.00 -14.25 8.49
CA TRP A 66 -10.22 -14.45 7.71
C TRP A 66 -10.16 -15.68 6.80
N LEU A 67 -8.96 -16.07 6.35
CA LEU A 67 -8.73 -17.18 5.44
C LEU A 67 -8.40 -18.51 6.13
N TYR A 68 -8.02 -18.44 7.41
CA TYR A 68 -7.85 -19.58 8.31
C TYR A 68 -9.23 -20.08 8.79
#